data_AF-A0A165Q247-F1
#
_entry.id   AF-A0A165Q247-F1
#
_cell.length_a   1.000
_cell.length_b   1.000
_cell.length_c   1.000
_cell.angle_alpha   90.00
_cell.angle_beta   90.00
_cell.angle_gamma   90.00
#
_symmetry.space_group_name_H-M   'P 1'
#
loop_
_entity.id
_entity.type
_entity.pdbx_description
1 polymer ?
#
loop_
_entity_poly.entity_id
_entity_poly.type
_entity_poly.pdbx_seq_one_letter_code
_entity_poly.pdbx_strand_id
1 'polypeptide(L)' 'MEMKVLLAVLVTNFTFESTDKPIVWNVAGVRYPTVGWESNRAEMPLAVRALRQSGFHRDPPLTNV' A
#
# COMPACT_ATOMS: atom_id res chain seq x y z
N MET A 1 -10.88 15.99 6.82
CA MET A 1 -11.28 15.47 5.49
C MET A 1 -10.08 15.10 4.63
N GLU A 2 -8.95 15.80 4.74
CA GLU A 2 -7.73 15.57 3.96
C GLU A 2 -7.21 14.11 3.99
N MET A 3 -7.12 13.48 5.17
CA MET A 3 -6.61 12.10 5.26
C MET A 3 -7.51 11.10 4.53
N LYS A 4 -8.84 11.29 4.55
CA LYS A 4 -9.77 10.38 3.86
C LYS A 4 -9.58 10.44 2.35
N VAL A 5 -9.34 11.62 1.80
CA VAL A 5 -9.06 11.81 0.36
C VAL A 5 -7.74 11.16 -0.02
N LEU A 6 -6.68 11.39 0.76
CA LEU A 6 -5.37 10.76 0.52
C LEU A 6 -5.46 9.24 0.56
N LEU A 7 -6.14 8.66 1.55
CA LEU A 7 -6.36 7.21 1.62
C LEU A 7 -7.14 6.69 0.42
N ALA A 8 -8.20 7.40 0.00
CA ALA A 8 -8.99 7.00 -1.17
C ALA A 8 -8.14 6.98 -2.44
N VAL A 9 -7.29 8.00 -2.65
CA VAL A 9 -6.37 8.06 -3.80
C VAL A 9 -5.36 6.90 -3.72
N LEU A 10 -4.73 6.69 -2.57
CA LEU A 10 -3.71 5.66 -2.42
C LEU A 10 -4.28 4.24 -2.65
N VAL A 11 -5.40 3.91 -2.01
CA VAL A 11 -6.01 2.57 -2.06
C VAL A 11 -6.59 2.23 -3.43
N THR A 12 -7.02 3.22 -4.22
CA THR A 12 -7.60 2.99 -5.55
C THR A 12 -6.56 2.93 -6.67
N ASN A 13 -5.36 3.47 -6.46
CA ASN A 13 -4.35 3.61 -7.51
C ASN A 13 -3.11 2.74 -7.31
N PHE A 14 -2.90 2.18 -6.12
CA PHE A 14 -1.69 1.42 -5.81
C PHE A 14 -1.98 0.05 -5.16
N THR A 15 -1.11 -0.91 -5.45
CA THR A 15 -0.94 -2.12 -4.63
C THR A 15 0.18 -1.87 -3.63
N PHE A 16 -0.01 -2.30 -2.38
CA PHE A 16 0.95 -2.11 -1.29
C PHE A 16 1.65 -3.42 -0.97
N GLU A 17 2.96 -3.32 -0.75
CA GLU A 17 3.83 -4.43 -0.41
C GLU A 17 4.69 -4.04 0.79
N SER A 18 5.11 -5.05 1.56
CA SER A 18 6.09 -4.86 2.63
C SER A 18 7.45 -4.51 2.03
N THR A 19 8.20 -3.62 2.71
CA THR A 19 9.60 -3.37 2.37
C THR A 19 10.50 -4.40 3.07
N ASP A 20 11.72 -4.63 2.56
CA ASP A 20 12.73 -5.47 3.22
C ASP A 20 13.36 -4.83 4.47
N LYS A 21 12.86 -3.66 4.88
CA LYS A 21 13.34 -2.96 6.08
C LYS A 21 12.75 -3.60 7.34
N PRO A 22 13.55 -3.75 8.42
CA PRO A 22 13.06 -4.28 9.67
C PRO A 22 12.15 -3.24 10.36
N ILE A 23 10.84 -3.37 10.20
CA ILE A 23 9.86 -2.52 10.87
C ILE A 23 9.61 -3.07 12.28
N VAL A 24 9.83 -2.23 13.29
CA VAL A 24 9.64 -2.56 14.70
C VAL A 24 8.61 -1.62 15.31
N TRP A 25 7.70 -2.17 16.12
CA TRP A 25 6.73 -1.39 16.90
C TRP A 25 7.26 -1.07 18.28
N ASN A 26 7.59 0.20 18.52
CA ASN A 26 8.04 0.65 19.82
C ASN A 26 6.85 0.89 20.76
N VAL A 27 7.00 0.48 22.02
CA VAL A 27 6.02 0.70 23.08
C VAL A 27 6.50 1.85 23.95
N ALA A 28 5.82 3.00 23.85
CA ALA A 28 6.03 4.17 24.69
C ALA A 28 4.66 4.70 25.16
N GLY A 29 4.57 5.99 25.53
CA GLY A 29 3.28 6.63 25.80
C GLY A 29 2.28 6.53 24.63
N VAL A 30 2.79 6.34 23.41
CA VAL A 30 2.04 5.93 22.22
C VAL A 30 2.83 4.82 21.52
N ARG A 31 2.14 3.87 20.85
CA ARG A 31 2.79 2.86 20.00
C ARG A 31 3.08 3.45 18.62
N TYR A 32 4.31 3.32 18.13
CA TYR A 32 4.71 3.83 16.83
C TYR A 32 5.74 2.91 16.14
N PRO A 33 5.72 2.84 14.80
CA PRO A 33 6.69 2.06 14.04
C PRO A 33 7.99 2.83 13.83
N THR A 34 9.09 2.09 13.69
CA THR A 34 10.42 2.59 13.30
C THR A 34 11.12 1.60 12.39
N VAL A 35 12.13 2.08 11.64
CA VAL A 35 13.06 1.21 10.90
C VAL A 35 14.24 0.87 11.81
N GLY A 36 14.29 -0.39 12.23
CA GLY A 36 15.31 -0.91 13.15
C GLY A 36 14.99 -0.66 14.63
N TRP A 37 15.70 -1.37 15.50
CA TRP A 37 15.45 -1.40 16.94
C TRP A 37 16.03 -0.21 17.71
N GLU A 38 17.05 0.44 17.15
CA GLU A 38 17.77 1.54 17.80
C GLU A 38 17.26 2.94 17.37
N SER A 39 16.34 2.99 16.40
CA SER A 39 15.79 4.25 15.89
C SER A 39 14.66 4.77 16.76
N ASN A 40 14.61 6.08 16.97
CA ASN A 40 13.50 6.80 17.59
C ASN A 40 12.66 7.60 16.59
N ARG A 41 12.99 7.53 15.29
CA ARG A 41 12.29 8.26 14.23
C ARG A 41 11.06 7.48 13.82
N ALA A 42 9.88 8.01 14.13
CA ALA A 42 8.60 7.39 13.75
C ALA A 42 8.43 7.37 12.23
N GLU A 43 8.46 6.19 11.63
CA GLU A 43 8.27 5.99 10.20
C GLU A 43 7.86 4.55 9.86
N MET A 44 7.05 4.40 8.82
CA MET A 44 6.63 3.10 8.28
C MET A 44 6.71 3.15 6.76
N PRO A 45 7.87 2.83 6.17
CA PRO A 45 8.00 2.75 4.72
C PRO A 45 7.09 1.64 4.16
N LEU A 46 6.40 1.95 3.06
CA LEU A 46 5.61 1.00 2.28
C LEU A 46 6.15 0.96 0.86
N ALA A 47 6.32 -0.24 0.31
CA ALA A 47 6.56 -0.39 -1.12
C ALA A 47 5.20 -0.29 -1.83
N VAL A 48 5.16 0.47 -2.92
CA VAL A 48 3.94 0.63 -3.71
C VAL A 48 4.21 0.37 -5.19
N ARG A 49 3.23 -0.22 -5.85
CA ARG A 49 3.22 -0.43 -7.30
C ARG A 49 1.95 0.19 -7.85
N ALA A 50 2.04 0.83 -9.01
CA ALA A 50 0.86 1.32 -9.71
C ALA A 50 -0.09 0.15 -9.98
N LEU A 51 -1.36 0.32 -9.62
CA LEU A 51 -2.38 -0.69 -9.84
C LEU A 51 -2.57 -0.87 -11.35
N ARG A 52 -2.26 -2.06 -11.87
CA ARG A 52 -2.56 -2.39 -13.26
C ARG A 52 -4.06 -2.55 -13.39
N GLN A 53 -4.70 -1.67 -14.15
CA GLN A 53 -6.08 -1.91 -14.56
C GLN A 53 -6.07 -3.12 -15.50
N SER A 54 -6.62 -4.24 -15.04
CA SER A 54 -6.92 -5.36 -15.92
C SER A 54 -7.94 -4.86 -16.93
N GLY A 55 -7.48 -4.55 -18.15
CA GLY A 55 -8.37 -4.24 -19.26
C GLY A 55 -9.38 -5.36 -19.37
N PHE A 56 -10.67 -4.99 -19.37
CA PHE A 56 -11.78 -5.89 -19.61
C PHE A 56 -11.50 -6.64 -20.92
N HIS A 57 -11.03 -7.89 -20.81
CA HIS A 57 -10.85 -8.78 -21.95
C HIS A 57 -12.26 -9.03 -22.49
N ARG A 58 -12.63 -8.30 -23.54
CA ARG A 58 -13.85 -8.59 -24.28
C ARG A 58 -13.60 -9.90 -25.00
N ASP A 59 -14.11 -10.99 -24.45
CA ASP A 59 -14.23 -12.22 -25.22
C ASP A 59 -14.94 -11.88 -26.54
N PRO A 60 -14.38 -12.24 -27.71
CA PRO A 60 -15.07 -12.02 -28.97
C PRO A 60 -16.42 -12.74 -28.92
N PRO A 61 -17.51 -12.15 -29.45
CA PRO A 61 -18.80 -12.81 -29.44
C PRO A 61 -18.67 -14.17 -30.14
N LEU A 62 -19.17 -15.22 -29.49
CA LEU A 62 -19.26 -16.54 -30.08
C LEU A 62 -20.00 -16.38 -31.41
N THR A 63 -19.28 -16.57 -32.51
CA THR A 63 -19.89 -16.63 -33.84
C THR A 63 -20.67 -17.93 -33.87
N ASN A 64 -21.99 -17.81 -33.97
CA ASN A 64 -22.87 -18.96 -34.14
C ASN A 64 -22.45 -19.73 -35.41
N VAL A 65 -21.96 -20.94 -35.20
CA VAL A 65 -21.95 -22.03 -36.18
C VAL A 65 -23.35 -22.62 -36.34
#